data_AF-A0A356WPJ8-F1
#
_entry.id   AF-A0A356WPJ8-F1
#
_cell.length_a   1.000
_cell.length_b   1.000
_cell.length_c   1.000
_cell.angle_alpha   90.00
_cell.angle_beta   90.00
_cell.angle_gamma   90.00
#
_symmetry.space_group_name_H-M   'P 1'
#
loop_
_entity.id
_entity.type
_entity.pdbx_description
1 polymer ?
#
loop_
_entity_poly.entity_id
_entity_poly.type
_entity_poly.pdbx_seq_one_letter_code
_entity_poly.pdbx_strand_id
1 'polypeptide(L)'
;PWSDGKYRYRMPQQQIDSALAIAKMHDALVFLDVQVGLSTVELEIPQLEKYLLMPHVHLGIDPEFSMKDGTPPGKKIGTLDAEDINFCSAYL
;
A
#
# COMPACT_ATOMS: atom_id res chain seq x y z
N PRO A 1 -12.02 -7.55 11.45
CA PRO A 1 -12.42 -7.12 10.09
C PRO A 1 -13.06 -5.73 10.19
N TRP A 2 -12.76 -4.83 9.25
CA TRP A 2 -13.49 -3.56 9.11
C TRP A 2 -14.84 -3.80 8.42
N SER A 3 -15.60 -2.74 8.14
CA SER A 3 -16.95 -2.82 7.58
C SER A 3 -17.04 -3.54 6.23
N ASP A 4 -15.96 -3.57 5.45
CA ASP A 4 -15.90 -4.25 4.13
C ASP A 4 -15.30 -5.67 4.21
N GLY A 5 -14.92 -6.13 5.41
CA GLY A 5 -14.33 -7.45 5.60
C GLY A 5 -12.91 -7.61 5.03
N LYS A 6 -12.27 -6.57 4.49
CA LYS A 6 -10.99 -6.71 3.76
C LYS A 6 -9.73 -6.65 4.62
N TYR A 7 -9.87 -6.45 5.93
CA TYR A 7 -8.75 -6.40 6.89
C TYR A 7 -7.66 -5.38 6.53
N ARG A 8 -8.07 -4.25 5.94
CA ARG A 8 -7.17 -3.16 5.52
C ARG A 8 -7.77 -1.83 5.93
N TYR A 9 -6.91 -0.92 6.36
CA TYR A 9 -7.28 0.44 6.74
C TYR A 9 -6.61 1.42 5.80
N ARG A 10 -7.40 2.32 5.21
CA ARG A 10 -6.88 3.39 4.35
C ARG A 10 -6.61 4.61 5.21
N MET A 11 -5.34 4.97 5.30
CA MET A 11 -4.93 6.19 6.00
C MET A 11 -5.65 7.41 5.39
N PRO A 12 -6.25 8.30 6.20
CA PRO A 12 -6.83 9.53 5.70
C PRO A 12 -5.78 10.37 4.98
N GLN A 13 -6.16 11.03 3.87
CA GLN A 13 -5.27 11.86 3.06
C GLN A 13 -4.49 12.89 3.90
N GLN A 14 -5.15 13.50 4.89
CA GLN A 14 -4.52 14.48 5.78
C GLN A 14 -3.29 13.92 6.54
N GLN A 15 -3.28 12.61 6.85
CA GLN A 15 -2.15 11.98 7.52
C GLN A 15 -0.98 11.77 6.56
N ILE A 16 -1.28 11.38 5.32
CA ILE A 16 -0.27 11.26 4.25
C ILE A 16 0.34 12.63 3.97
N ASP A 17 -0.50 13.68 3.86
CA ASP A 17 -0.06 15.05 3.63
C ASP A 17 0.83 15.56 4.78
N SER A 18 0.52 15.19 6.03
CA SER A 18 1.34 15.53 7.20
C SER A 18 2.72 14.86 7.15
N ALA A 19 2.78 13.58 6.76
CA ALA A 19 4.04 12.86 6.59
C ALA A 19 4.90 13.48 5.46
N LEU A 20 4.27 13.86 4.34
CA LEU A 20 4.95 14.55 3.24
C LEU A 20 5.50 15.92 3.67
N ALA A 21 4.75 16.68 4.47
CA ALA A 21 5.22 17.95 5.01
C ALA A 21 6.46 17.77 5.89
N ILE A 22 6.49 16.73 6.73
CA ILE A 22 7.66 16.38 7.54
C ILE A 22 8.85 15.99 6.67
N ALA A 23 8.62 15.15 5.67
CA ALA A 23 9.67 14.71 4.76
C ALA A 23 10.30 15.88 4.00
N LYS A 24 9.48 16.82 3.53
CA LYS A 24 9.93 18.04 2.84
C LYS A 24 10.82 18.94 3.70
N MET A 25 10.65 18.96 5.03
CA MET A 25 11.49 19.77 5.92
C MET A 25 12.95 19.30 5.95
N HIS A 26 13.21 18.03 5.64
CA HIS A 26 14.52 17.39 5.76
C HIS A 26 15.01 16.75 4.46
N ASP A 27 14.38 17.06 3.32
CA ASP A 27 14.66 16.45 2.01
C ASP A 27 14.65 14.90 2.07
N ALA A 28 13.68 14.36 2.81
CA ALA A 28 13.55 12.93 3.03
C ALA A 28 12.67 12.25 1.97
N LEU A 29 12.94 10.98 1.72
CA LEU A 29 12.07 10.10 0.93
C LEU A 29 10.89 9.62 1.78
N VAL A 30 9.75 9.40 1.15
CA VAL A 30 8.56 8.81 1.78
C VAL A 30 8.26 7.49 1.11
N PHE A 31 8.13 6.43 1.90
CA PHE A 31 7.64 5.14 1.44
C PHE A 31 6.20 4.98 1.89
N LEU A 32 5.28 4.84 0.94
CA LEU A 32 3.90 4.46 1.21
C LEU A 32 3.82 2.94 1.20
N ASP A 33 3.83 2.36 2.40
CA ASP A 33 3.73 0.92 2.60
C ASP A 33 2.27 0.45 2.50
N VAL A 34 2.01 -0.48 1.59
CA VAL A 34 0.67 -0.99 1.27
C VAL A 34 0.52 -2.44 1.72
N GLN A 35 -0.31 -2.62 2.73
CA GLN A 35 -0.80 -3.93 3.21
C GLN A 35 -2.22 -4.17 2.68
N VAL A 36 -2.35 -5.08 1.70
CA VAL A 36 -3.62 -5.27 0.97
C VAL A 36 -4.67 -6.08 1.73
N GLY A 37 -4.27 -6.88 2.73
CA GLY A 37 -5.18 -7.74 3.47
C GLY A 37 -5.83 -8.80 2.57
N LEU A 38 -7.17 -8.81 2.56
CA LEU A 38 -7.99 -9.64 1.65
C LEU A 38 -8.34 -8.92 0.33
N SER A 39 -7.60 -7.88 -0.02
CA SER A 39 -7.72 -7.21 -1.32
C SER A 39 -6.53 -7.51 -2.21
N THR A 40 -6.31 -6.67 -3.21
CA THR A 40 -5.32 -6.87 -4.27
C THR A 40 -4.62 -5.55 -4.54
N VAL A 41 -3.42 -5.63 -5.10
CA VAL A 41 -2.57 -4.47 -5.39
C VAL A 41 -3.23 -3.54 -6.42
N GLU A 42 -3.97 -4.10 -7.37
CA GLU A 42 -4.67 -3.40 -8.45
C GLU A 42 -5.82 -2.53 -7.95
N LEU A 43 -6.39 -2.87 -6.80
CA LEU A 43 -7.44 -2.06 -6.19
C LEU A 43 -6.87 -0.97 -5.28
N GLU A 44 -5.71 -1.18 -4.66
CA GLU A 44 -5.18 -0.27 -3.65
C GLU A 44 -4.15 0.73 -4.16
N ILE A 45 -3.28 0.33 -5.08
CA ILE A 45 -2.23 1.23 -5.60
C ILE A 45 -2.82 2.43 -6.34
N PRO A 46 -3.84 2.29 -7.22
CA PRO A 46 -4.41 3.44 -7.92
C PRO A 46 -5.01 4.50 -6.98
N GLN A 47 -5.43 4.12 -5.77
CA GLN A 47 -5.95 5.10 -4.80
C GLN A 47 -4.87 6.03 -4.25
N LEU A 48 -3.59 5.67 -4.40
CA LEU A 48 -2.44 6.46 -3.97
C LEU A 48 -1.74 7.18 -5.15
N GLU A 49 -2.29 7.09 -6.37
CA GLU A 49 -1.69 7.63 -7.59
C GLU A 49 -1.23 9.08 -7.45
N LYS A 50 -2.08 9.95 -6.88
CA LYS A 50 -1.75 11.36 -6.59
C LYS A 50 -0.41 11.53 -5.87
N TYR A 51 -0.12 10.63 -4.93
CA TYR A 51 1.10 10.67 -4.13
C TYR A 51 2.28 10.00 -4.82
N LEU A 52 2.04 8.87 -5.48
CA LEU A 52 3.07 8.10 -6.18
C LEU A 52 3.65 8.83 -7.40
N LEU A 53 2.91 9.79 -7.97
CA LEU A 53 3.43 10.71 -9.00
C LEU A 53 4.47 11.70 -8.48
N MET A 54 4.65 11.83 -7.16
CA MET A 54 5.64 12.74 -6.57
C MET A 54 7.03 12.07 -6.56
N PRO A 55 8.09 12.77 -6.99
CA PRO A 55 9.40 12.15 -7.23
C PRO A 55 10.14 11.65 -5.97
N HIS A 56 9.71 12.07 -4.78
CA HIS A 56 10.29 11.68 -3.49
C HIS A 56 9.43 10.66 -2.74
N VAL A 57 8.36 10.17 -3.38
CA VAL A 57 7.44 9.19 -2.84
C VAL A 57 7.64 7.87 -3.56
N HIS A 58 7.83 6.81 -2.81
CA HIS A 58 8.07 5.47 -3.29
C HIS A 58 7.00 4.52 -2.77
N LEU A 59 6.67 3.51 -3.57
CA LEU A 59 5.73 2.46 -3.19
C LEU A 59 6.46 1.36 -2.40
N GLY A 60 5.92 1.01 -1.24
CA GLY A 60 6.20 -0.25 -0.55
C GLY A 60 5.01 -1.18 -0.70
N ILE A 61 5.26 -2.46 -0.96
CA ILE A 61 4.23 -3.51 -0.98
C ILE A 61 4.65 -4.59 -0.01
N ASP A 62 3.79 -4.88 0.97
CA ASP A 62 4.06 -5.84 2.02
C ASP A 62 3.37 -7.18 1.71
N PRO A 63 4.13 -8.21 1.31
CA PRO A 63 3.56 -9.51 0.99
C PRO A 63 3.02 -10.25 2.22
N GLU A 64 3.48 -9.97 3.43
CA GLU A 64 3.10 -10.71 4.64
C GLU A 64 1.58 -10.62 4.91
N PHE A 65 0.96 -9.53 4.50
CA PHE A 65 -0.48 -9.27 4.70
C PHE A 65 -1.32 -9.50 3.44
N SER A 66 -0.74 -10.03 2.36
CA SER A 66 -1.45 -10.35 1.12
C SER A 66 -2.07 -11.75 1.18
N MET A 67 -3.34 -11.81 1.58
CA MET A 67 -4.05 -13.05 1.90
C MET A 67 -4.93 -13.52 0.74
N LYS A 68 -4.32 -14.15 -0.27
CA LYS A 68 -4.99 -14.62 -1.49
C LYS A 68 -5.99 -15.77 -1.25
N ASP A 69 -5.84 -16.50 -0.15
CA ASP A 69 -6.64 -17.69 0.20
C ASP A 69 -7.88 -17.38 1.06
N GLY A 70 -8.15 -16.12 1.38
CA GLY A 70 -9.26 -15.74 2.26
C GLY A 70 -8.94 -15.83 3.77
N THR A 71 -7.76 -16.31 4.15
CA THR A 71 -7.37 -16.40 5.56
C THR A 71 -7.19 -14.99 6.14
N PRO A 72 -7.71 -14.70 7.35
CA PRO A 72 -7.46 -13.40 7.99
C PRO A 72 -5.95 -13.13 8.16
N PRO A 73 -5.48 -11.91 7.82
CA PRO A 73 -4.07 -11.55 8.00
C PRO A 73 -3.60 -11.75 9.46
N GLY A 74 -2.33 -12.10 9.65
CA GLY A 74 -1.74 -12.39 10.96
C GLY A 74 -1.99 -13.81 11.49
N LYS A 75 -2.81 -14.64 10.82
CA LYS A 75 -2.89 -16.09 11.12
C LYS A 75 -1.90 -16.93 10.31
N LYS A 76 -1.52 -16.43 9.14
CA LYS A 76 -0.50 -16.98 8.26
C LYS A 76 0.21 -15.80 7.58
N ILE A 77 1.43 -16.06 7.14
CA ILE A 77 2.18 -15.13 6.29
C ILE A 77 1.60 -15.26 4.88
N GLY A 78 1.13 -14.14 4.33
CA GLY A 78 0.66 -13.99 2.96
C GLY A 78 1.77 -13.98 1.93
N THR A 79 1.40 -13.76 0.67
CA THR A 79 2.34 -13.71 -0.44
C THR A 79 1.88 -12.76 -1.54
N LEU A 80 2.86 -12.20 -2.25
CA LEU A 80 2.67 -11.58 -3.57
C LEU A 80 3.42 -12.43 -4.60
N ASP A 81 2.91 -12.45 -5.83
CA ASP A 81 3.53 -13.18 -6.94
C ASP A 81 4.04 -12.23 -8.03
N ALA A 82 4.54 -12.80 -9.13
CA ALA A 82 5.07 -12.02 -10.24
C ALA A 82 4.01 -11.12 -10.90
N GLU A 83 2.73 -11.50 -10.90
CA GLU A 83 1.66 -10.69 -11.48
C GLU A 83 1.47 -9.41 -10.65
N ASP A 84 1.48 -9.53 -9.32
CA ASP A 84 1.40 -8.39 -8.41
C ASP A 84 2.58 -7.41 -8.62
N ILE A 85 3.82 -7.93 -8.70
CA ILE A 85 5.02 -7.11 -8.90
C ILE A 85 4.99 -6.42 -10.27
N ASN A 86 4.61 -7.16 -11.31
CA ASN A 86 4.54 -6.64 -12.67
C ASN A 86 3.46 -5.57 -12.79
N PHE A 87 2.33 -5.73 -12.12
CA PHE A 87 1.30 -4.69 -12.07
C PHE A 87 1.84 -3.40 -11.45
N CYS A 88 2.48 -3.49 -10.28
CA CYS A 88 3.06 -2.33 -9.60
C CYS A 88 4.09 -1.62 -10.51
N SER A 89 4.94 -2.41 -11.16
CA SER A 89 6.01 -1.90 -12.02
C SER A 89 5.51 -1.29 -13.32
N ALA A 90 4.38 -1.77 -13.85
CA ALA A 90 3.76 -1.24 -15.07
C ALA A 90 2.88 0.00 -14.80
N TYR A 91 2.39 0.15 -13.57
CA TYR A 91 1.51 1.25 -13.17
C TYR A 91 2.29 2.53 -12.79
N LEU A 92 3.51 2.37 -12.26
CA LEU A 92 4.42 3.46 -11.87
C LEU A 92 5.27 3.95 -13.06
#